data_AF-A0AB39RLJ0-F1
#
_entry.id   AF-A0AB39RLJ0-F1
#
_cell.length_a   1.000
_cell.length_b   1.000
_cell.length_c   1.000
_cell.angle_alpha   90.00
_cell.angle_beta   90.00
_cell.angle_gamma   90.00
#
_symmetry.space_group_name_H-M   'P 1'
#
loop_
_entity.id
_entity.type
_entity.pdbx_description
1 polymer ?
#
loop_
_entity_poly.entity_id
_entity_poly.type
_entity_poly.pdbx_seq_one_letter_code
_entity_poly.pdbx_strand_id
1 'polypeptide(L)'
;MAGDLISARLQERIRRDFPDADVARGVVGGLRVLAVELEDSRQSSERLMAAAVLIAAGDVDRFRSAVRLARADWRDLLMAGELGHEDWPQVLDEELGPR
;
A
#
# COMPACT_ATOMS: atom_id res chain seq x y z
N MET A 1 -17.69 7.17 11.53
CA MET A 1 -17.85 6.32 10.34
C MET A 1 -16.47 6.16 9.74
N ALA A 2 -15.88 4.96 9.84
CA ALA A 2 -14.60 4.69 9.22
C ALA A 2 -14.82 4.68 7.71
N GLY A 3 -14.63 5.84 7.06
CA GLY A 3 -14.48 5.89 5.61
C GLY A 3 -13.40 4.88 5.24
N ASP A 4 -13.67 4.07 4.24
CA ASP A 4 -12.86 2.91 3.86
C ASP A 4 -11.37 3.31 3.85
N LEU A 5 -10.57 2.76 4.78
CA LEU A 5 -9.16 3.16 4.96
C LEU A 5 -8.38 3.09 3.64
N ILE A 6 -8.79 2.19 2.76
CA ILE A 6 -8.20 1.95 1.44
C ILE A 6 -9.06 2.62 0.38
N SER A 7 -8.45 3.51 -0.40
CA SER A 7 -9.13 4.23 -1.49
C SER A 7 -9.63 3.28 -2.58
N ALA A 8 -10.67 3.71 -3.31
CA ALA A 8 -11.24 2.93 -4.41
C ALA A 8 -10.21 2.57 -5.49
N ARG A 9 -9.32 3.51 -5.83
CA ARG A 9 -8.24 3.28 -6.81
C ARG A 9 -7.22 2.24 -6.34
N LEU A 10 -6.88 2.25 -5.04
CA LEU A 10 -5.98 1.24 -4.48
C LEU A 10 -6.68 -0.14 -4.39
N GLN A 11 -7.97 -0.18 -4.08
CA GLN A 11 -8.74 -1.43 -4.14
C GLN A 11 -8.78 -2.02 -5.55
N GLU A 12 -8.93 -1.19 -6.59
CA GLU A 12 -8.87 -1.63 -7.99
C GLU A 12 -7.48 -2.18 -8.33
N ARG A 13 -6.41 -1.48 -7.94
CA ARG A 13 -5.04 -1.97 -8.17
C ARG A 13 -4.78 -3.31 -7.50
N ILE A 14 -5.23 -3.51 -6.26
CA ILE A 14 -5.10 -4.79 -5.56
C ILE A 14 -5.84 -5.90 -6.31
N ARG A 15 -7.07 -5.65 -6.80
CA ARG A 15 -7.82 -6.65 -7.58
C ARG A 15 -7.13 -6.99 -8.90
N ARG A 16 -6.46 -6.04 -9.53
CA ARG A 16 -5.68 -6.25 -10.75
C ARG A 16 -4.42 -7.08 -10.49
N ASP A 17 -3.67 -6.75 -9.45
CA ASP A 17 -2.39 -7.38 -9.15
C ASP A 17 -2.56 -8.77 -8.50
N PHE A 18 -3.65 -8.97 -7.75
CA PHE A 18 -3.99 -10.22 -7.08
C PHE A 18 -5.37 -10.72 -7.57
N PRO A 19 -5.43 -11.46 -8.70
CA PRO A 19 -6.70 -11.88 -9.29
C PRO A 19 -7.45 -12.95 -8.47
N ASP A 20 -6.76 -13.67 -7.59
CA ASP A 20 -7.40 -14.56 -6.63
C ASP A 20 -8.10 -13.76 -5.52
N ALA A 21 -9.41 -13.95 -5.39
CA ALA A 21 -10.25 -13.16 -4.48
C ALA A 21 -9.91 -13.37 -2.99
N ASP A 22 -9.47 -14.56 -2.60
CA ASP A 22 -9.10 -14.84 -1.22
C ASP A 22 -7.74 -14.23 -0.89
N VAL A 23 -6.81 -14.29 -1.85
CA VAL A 23 -5.52 -13.58 -1.74
C VAL A 23 -5.72 -12.07 -1.65
N ALA A 24 -6.52 -11.48 -2.55
CA ALA A 24 -6.81 -10.05 -2.55
C ALA A 24 -7.44 -9.60 -1.22
N ARG A 25 -8.39 -10.39 -0.68
CA ARG A 25 -8.98 -10.13 0.64
C ARG A 25 -7.93 -10.16 1.75
N GLY A 26 -6.99 -11.11 1.70
CA GLY A 26 -5.85 -11.20 2.62
C GLY A 26 -4.94 -9.97 2.56
N VAL A 27 -4.61 -9.50 1.35
CA VAL A 27 -3.82 -8.28 1.14
C VAL A 27 -4.53 -7.06 1.71
N VAL A 28 -5.82 -6.87 1.40
CA VAL A 28 -6.66 -5.80 1.95
C VAL A 28 -6.68 -5.83 3.49
N GLY A 29 -6.83 -7.02 4.09
CA GLY A 29 -6.77 -7.19 5.53
C GLY A 29 -5.42 -6.76 6.11
N GLY A 30 -4.32 -7.21 5.50
CA GLY A 30 -2.96 -6.84 5.90
C GLY A 30 -2.70 -5.34 5.81
N LEU A 31 -3.18 -4.68 4.75
CA LEU A 31 -3.06 -3.23 4.58
C LEU A 31 -3.83 -2.45 5.65
N ARG A 32 -5.04 -2.89 6.00
CA ARG A 32 -5.82 -2.27 7.08
C ARG A 32 -5.09 -2.35 8.43
N VAL A 33 -4.48 -3.50 8.74
CA VAL A 33 -3.68 -3.66 9.95
C VAL A 33 -2.45 -2.73 9.90
N LEU A 34 -1.74 -2.71 8.77
CA LEU A 34 -0.56 -1.85 8.60
C LEU A 34 -0.91 -0.36 8.76
N ALA A 35 -2.04 0.09 8.22
CA ALA A 35 -2.48 1.48 8.33
C ALA A 35 -2.73 1.90 9.79
N VAL A 36 -3.28 1.00 10.61
CA VAL A 36 -3.46 1.23 12.06
C VAL A 36 -2.12 1.23 12.79
N GLU A 37 -1.23 0.27 12.48
CA GLU A 37 0.10 0.19 13.10
C GLU A 37 0.97 1.43 12.82
N LEU A 38 0.78 2.08 11.68
CA LEU A 38 1.56 3.25 11.24
C LEU A 38 0.82 4.58 11.34
N GLU A 39 -0.30 4.65 12.07
CA GLU A 39 -1.09 5.89 12.23
C GLU A 39 -0.24 7.06 12.77
N ASP A 40 0.68 6.77 13.70
CA ASP A 40 1.58 7.77 14.31
C ASP A 40 2.68 8.30 13.38
N SER A 41 2.87 7.69 12.20
CA SER A 41 3.89 8.14 11.22
C SER A 41 3.60 9.53 10.63
N ARG A 42 2.37 10.03 10.77
CA ARG A 42 1.85 11.26 10.15
C ARG A 42 1.94 11.28 8.62
N GLN A 43 2.17 10.13 7.99
CA GLN A 43 2.14 9.98 6.54
C GLN A 43 0.73 9.71 6.05
N SER A 44 0.50 9.94 4.76
CA SER A 44 -0.72 9.49 4.10
C SER A 44 -0.82 7.96 4.17
N SER A 45 -1.91 7.43 4.74
CA SER A 45 -2.16 5.99 4.78
C SER A 45 -2.20 5.38 3.38
N GLU A 46 -2.79 6.10 2.42
CA GLU A 46 -2.82 5.68 1.01
C GLU A 46 -1.39 5.54 0.44
N ARG A 47 -0.49 6.47 0.76
CA ARG A 47 0.93 6.43 0.32
C ARG A 47 1.65 5.20 0.88
N LEU A 48 1.50 4.94 2.18
CA LEU A 48 2.12 3.78 2.84
C LEU A 48 1.58 2.46 2.28
N MET A 49 0.26 2.34 2.13
CA MET A 49 -0.37 1.13 1.62
C MET A 49 -0.05 0.90 0.14
N ALA A 50 -0.01 1.96 -0.67
CA ALA A 50 0.38 1.88 -2.07
C ALA A 50 1.83 1.38 -2.21
N ALA A 51 2.78 1.90 -1.42
CA ALA A 51 4.17 1.43 -1.45
C ALA A 51 4.25 -0.08 -1.20
N ALA A 52 3.50 -0.61 -0.24
CA ALA A 52 3.46 -2.04 0.03
C ALA A 52 2.89 -2.87 -1.14
N VAL A 53 1.87 -2.36 -1.84
CA VAL A 53 1.28 -3.02 -3.02
C VAL A 53 2.22 -2.95 -4.23
N LEU A 54 2.87 -1.81 -4.46
CA LEU A 54 3.81 -1.62 -5.57
C LEU A 54 5.04 -2.53 -5.43
N ILE A 55 5.62 -2.63 -4.23
CA ILE A 55 6.72 -3.58 -3.96
C ILE A 55 6.26 -5.03 -4.16
N ALA A 56 5.01 -5.33 -3.78
CA ALA A 56 4.46 -6.67 -3.91
C ALA A 56 4.35 -7.11 -5.38
N ALA A 57 3.94 -6.22 -6.28
CA ALA A 57 3.81 -6.48 -7.71
C ALA A 57 3.06 -7.81 -8.02
N GLY A 58 1.97 -8.07 -7.29
CA GLY A 58 1.16 -9.30 -7.41
C GLY A 58 1.70 -10.54 -6.69
N ASP A 59 2.85 -10.44 -6.01
CA ASP A 59 3.46 -11.53 -5.24
C ASP A 59 3.17 -11.36 -3.74
N VAL A 60 2.53 -12.36 -3.14
CA VAL A 60 2.12 -12.37 -1.73
C VAL A 60 3.31 -12.42 -0.77
N ASP A 61 4.39 -13.10 -1.13
CA ASP A 61 5.58 -13.18 -0.29
C ASP A 61 6.37 -11.87 -0.33
N ARG A 62 6.36 -11.18 -1.48
CA ARG A 62 6.84 -9.79 -1.56
C ARG A 62 5.97 -8.84 -0.75
N PHE A 63 4.65 -8.98 -0.80
CA PHE A 63 3.74 -8.20 0.05
C PHE A 63 4.07 -8.38 1.55
N ARG A 64 4.22 -9.63 2.00
CA ARG A 64 4.61 -9.93 3.38
C ARG A 64 5.96 -9.32 3.74
N SER A 65 6.90 -9.30 2.80
CA SER A 65 8.21 -8.68 2.97
C SER A 65 8.11 -7.16 3.08
N ALA A 66 7.28 -6.52 2.25
CA ALA A 66 7.01 -5.10 2.32
C ALA A 66 6.36 -4.70 3.66
N VAL A 67 5.39 -5.48 4.17
CA VAL A 67 4.80 -5.24 5.49
C VAL A 67 5.84 -5.34 6.61
N ARG A 68 6.77 -6.32 6.55
CA ARG A 68 7.86 -6.41 7.52
C ARG A 68 8.80 -5.20 7.42
N LEU A 69 9.11 -4.75 6.21
CA LEU A 69 9.93 -3.55 5.99
C LEU A 69 9.26 -2.32 6.60
N ALA A 70 7.97 -2.12 6.33
CA ALA A 70 7.17 -1.01 6.85
C ALA A 70 7.19 -0.91 8.39
N ARG A 71 7.13 -2.06 9.06
CA ARG A 71 7.18 -2.16 10.53
C ARG A 71 8.57 -1.89 11.09
N ALA A 72 9.62 -2.21 10.33
CA ALA A 72 10.99 -1.95 10.73
C ALA A 72 11.36 -0.48 10.51
N ASP A 73 11.10 0.03 9.31
CA ASP A 73 11.21 1.44 8.95
C ASP A 73 10.26 1.77 7.79
N TRP A 74 9.23 2.58 8.07
CA TRP A 74 8.28 3.02 7.06
C TRP A 74 8.91 3.93 6.00
N ARG A 75 10.05 4.59 6.30
CA ARG A 75 10.77 5.40 5.31
C ARG A 75 11.41 4.50 4.27
N ASP A 76 11.99 3.38 4.68
CA ASP A 76 12.58 2.40 3.75
C ASP A 76 11.48 1.76 2.89
N LEU A 77 10.29 1.51 3.45
CA LEU A 77 9.14 1.12 2.64
C LEU A 77 8.84 2.14 1.54
N LEU A 78 8.76 3.42 1.91
CA LEU A 78 8.45 4.47 0.94
C LEU A 78 9.55 4.59 -0.13
N MET A 79 10.82 4.53 0.27
CA MET A 79 11.94 4.53 -0.68
C MET A 79 11.90 3.32 -1.61
N ALA A 80 11.66 2.12 -1.08
CA ALA A 80 11.61 0.88 -1.86
C ALA A 80 10.40 0.82 -2.80
N GLY A 81 9.30 1.46 -2.45
CA GLY A 81 8.09 1.58 -3.28
C GLY A 81 8.09 2.79 -4.20
N GLU A 82 9.23 3.48 -4.38
CA GLU A 82 9.38 4.69 -5.20
C GLU A 82 8.49 5.88 -4.78
N LEU A 83 7.95 5.83 -3.56
CA LEU A 83 7.09 6.85 -2.97
C LEU A 83 7.80 7.62 -1.86
N GLY A 84 9.14 7.62 -1.80
CA GLY A 84 9.93 8.29 -0.75
C GLY A 84 10.19 9.77 -1.01
N HIS A 85 10.14 10.19 -2.27
CA HIS A 85 10.44 11.55 -2.71
C HIS A 85 9.22 12.48 -2.68
N GLU A 86 9.41 13.76 -2.97
CA GLU A 86 8.35 14.79 -2.87
C GLU A 86 7.28 14.68 -3.96
N ASP A 87 7.62 14.06 -5.09
CA ASP A 87 6.77 13.78 -6.26
C ASP A 87 5.88 12.53 -6.09
N TRP A 88 5.84 11.96 -4.88
CA TRP A 88 4.99 10.81 -4.58
C TRP A 88 3.49 10.98 -4.95
N PRO A 89 2.86 12.18 -4.90
CA PRO A 89 1.48 12.31 -5.33
C PRO A 89 1.31 12.03 -6.83
N GLN A 90 2.25 12.48 -7.65
CA GLN A 90 2.26 12.25 -9.09
C GLN A 90 2.47 10.76 -9.40
N VAL A 91 3.43 10.12 -8.73
CA VAL A 91 3.68 8.68 -8.88
C VAL A 91 2.43 7.86 -8.50
N LEU A 92 1.69 8.26 -7.46
CA LEU A 92 0.43 7.59 -7.12
C LEU A 92 -0.63 7.76 -8.21
N ASP A 93 -0.75 8.95 -8.79
CA ASP A 93 -1.71 9.19 -9.87
C ASP A 93 -1.34 8.40 -11.14
N GLU A 94 -0.06 8.21 -11.42
CA GLU A 94 0.43 7.36 -12.51
C GLU A 94 0.13 5.88 -12.28
N GLU A 95 0.37 5.37 -11.07
CA GLU A 95 0.22 3.94 -10.75
C GLU A 95 -1.22 3.50 -10.46
N LEU A 96 -2.01 4.37 -9.83
CA LEU A 96 -3.37 4.07 -9.38
C LEU A 96 -4.44 4.78 -10.20
N GLY A 97 -4.06 5.76 -11.03
CA GLY A 97 -4.98 6.68 -11.69
C GLY A 97 -5.23 7.94 -10.85
N PRO A 98 -5.67 9.02 -11.52
CA PRO A 98 -5.94 10.30 -10.86
C PRO A 98 -7.08 10.17 -9.85
N ARG A 99 -7.04 11.03 -8.84
CA ARG A 99 -8.01 11.04 -7.76
C ARG A 99 -9.35 11.67 -8.15
#